data_AF-I7H446-F1
#
_entry.id   AF-I7H446-F1
#
_cell.length_a   1.000
_cell.length_b   1.000
_cell.length_c   1.000
_cell.angle_alpha   90.00
_cell.angle_beta   90.00
_cell.angle_gamma   90.00
#
_symmetry.space_group_name_H-M   'P 1'
#
loop_
_entity.id
_entity.type
_entity.pdbx_description
1 polymer ?
#
loop_
_entity_poly.entity_id
_entity_poly.type
_entity_poly.pdbx_seq_one_letter_code
_entity_poly.pdbx_strand_id
1 'polypeptide(L)' 'FNSSELKDIKLTMSYYYNKIEFARFDSDVGKHVGFTEFGVKVAEAWNNDQAFLAD' A
#
# COMPACT_ATOMS: atom_id res chain seq x y z
N PHE A 1 0.24 -7.21 -24.87
CA PHE A 1 -0.53 -7.16 -23.61
C PHE A 1 -1.84 -6.47 -23.93
N ASN A 2 -2.91 -7.23 -24.12
CA ASN A 2 -4.26 -6.70 -24.33
C ASN A 2 -5.21 -7.57 -23.50
N SER A 3 -5.26 -7.27 -22.19
CA SER A 3 -6.31 -7.75 -21.32
C SER A 3 -7.29 -6.61 -21.11
N SER A 4 -8.56 -6.88 -21.35
CA SER A 4 -9.68 -5.98 -21.08
C SER A 4 -10.02 -5.87 -19.59
N GLU A 5 -9.31 -6.60 -18.73
CA GLU A 5 -9.40 -6.50 -17.27
C GLU A 5 -8.07 -5.96 -16.71
N LEU A 6 -8.13 -5.04 -15.73
CA LEU A 6 -6.97 -4.47 -15.02
C LEU A 6 -6.08 -5.51 -14.28
N LYS A 7 -6.35 -6.81 -14.43
CA LYS A 7 -5.65 -7.91 -13.78
C LYS A 7 -4.19 -8.07 -14.20
N ASP A 8 -3.77 -7.44 -15.30
CA ASP A 8 -2.40 -7.52 -15.79
C ASP A 8 -1.48 -6.41 -15.24
N ILE A 9 -2.01 -5.46 -14.46
CA ILE A 9 -1.27 -4.30 -13.95
C ILE A 9 -1.43 -4.21 -12.44
N LYS A 10 -0.30 -4.26 -11.72
CA LYS A 10 -0.23 -4.12 -10.27
C LYS A 10 0.57 -2.89 -9.88
N LEU A 11 0.03 -2.08 -8.99
CA LEU A 11 0.75 -1.00 -8.32
C LEU A 11 1.17 -1.45 -6.92
N THR A 12 2.45 -1.29 -6.62
CA THR A 12 3.00 -1.49 -5.27
C THR A 12 3.81 -0.28 -4.89
N MET A 13 3.47 0.36 -3.77
CA MET A 13 4.21 1.52 -3.25
C MET A 13 4.87 1.12 -1.93
N SER A 14 6.20 1.18 -1.88
CA SER A 14 6.96 0.81 -0.68
C SER A 14 7.61 2.04 -0.05
N TYR A 15 7.48 2.19 1.26
CA TYR A 15 7.95 3.34 2.01
C TYR A 15 9.13 2.95 2.92
N TYR A 16 10.25 3.64 2.73
CA TYR A 16 11.50 3.36 3.43
C TYR A 16 11.95 4.54 4.26
N TYR A 17 12.49 4.25 5.45
CA TYR A 17 13.23 5.20 6.27
C TYR A 17 14.49 4.50 6.79
N ASN A 18 15.65 5.15 6.65
CA ASN A 18 16.96 4.55 7.00
C ASN A 18 17.19 3.15 6.41
N LYS A 19 16.79 2.95 5.14
CA LYS A 19 16.86 1.65 4.42
C LYS A 19 16.00 0.52 5.02
N ILE A 20 15.15 0.84 5.99
CA ILE A 20 14.17 -0.10 6.56
C ILE A 20 12.81 0.21 5.93
N GLU A 21 12.18 -0.81 5.35
CA GLU A 21 10.80 -0.69 4.90
C GLU A 21 9.90 -0.62 6.12
N PHE A 22 9.10 0.44 6.21
CA PHE A 22 8.15 0.57 7.31
C PHE A 22 6.72 0.29 6.86
N ALA A 23 6.33 0.59 5.62
CA ALA A 23 4.99 0.30 5.11
C ALA A 23 4.98 0.03 3.60
N ARG A 24 3.93 -0.63 3.11
CA ARG A 24 3.67 -0.85 1.68
C ARG A 24 2.19 -0.85 1.34
N PHE A 25 1.83 -0.24 0.21
CA PHE A 25 0.51 -0.36 -0.40
C PHE A 25 0.50 -1.47 -1.45
N ASP A 26 -0.56 -2.29 -1.44
CA ASP A 26 -0.84 -3.31 -2.47
C ASP A 26 -2.17 -2.98 -3.16
N SER A 27 -2.13 -2.70 -4.46
CA SER A 27 -3.32 -2.37 -5.25
C SER A 27 -4.29 -3.52 -5.41
N ASP A 28 -3.86 -4.78 -5.27
CA ASP A 28 -4.76 -5.94 -5.37
C ASP A 28 -5.67 -6.03 -4.14
N VAL A 29 -5.20 -5.51 -2.99
CA VAL A 29 -5.93 -5.50 -1.72
C VAL A 29 -6.55 -4.13 -1.43
N GLY A 30 -6.00 -3.06 -2.01
CA GLY A 30 -6.39 -1.69 -1.75
C GLY A 30 -6.01 -1.21 -0.35
N LYS A 31 -4.94 -1.76 0.25
CA LYS A 31 -4.56 -1.49 1.63
C LYS A 31 -3.06 -1.35 1.82
N HIS A 32 -2.71 -0.62 2.87
CA HIS A 32 -1.38 -0.49 3.42
C HIS A 32 -1.09 -1.59 4.45
N VAL A 33 0.14 -2.10 4.46
CA VAL A 33 0.67 -3.08 5.42
C VAL A 33 1.91 -2.50 6.07
N GLY A 34 1.99 -2.57 7.41
CA GLY A 34 3.14 -2.11 8.19
C GLY A 34 4.13 -3.23 8.51
N PHE A 35 5.44 -2.96 8.42
CA PHE A 35 6.53 -3.92 8.68
C PHE A 35 7.35 -3.59 9.93
N THR A 36 7.10 -2.43 10.55
CA THR A 36 7.66 -2.04 11.85
C THR A 36 6.52 -1.59 12.76
N GLU A 37 6.73 -1.49 14.07
CA GLU A 37 5.68 -0.97 14.99
C GLU A 37 5.18 0.42 14.58
N PHE A 38 6.09 1.29 14.13
CA PHE A 38 5.76 2.58 13.54
C PHE A 38 4.93 2.40 12.26
N GLY A 39 5.38 1.52 11.37
CA GLY A 39 4.71 1.20 10.13
C GLY A 39 3.30 0.65 10.28
N VAL A 40 3.04 -0.15 11.32
CA VAL A 40 1.71 -0.68 11.63
C VAL A 40 0.75 0.45 11.98
N LYS A 41 1.15 1.38 12.86
CA LYS A 41 0.33 2.55 13.22
C LYS A 41 0.07 3.46 12.03
N VAL A 42 1.08 3.63 11.17
CA VAL A 42 0.94 4.40 9.93
C VAL A 42 -0.02 3.72 8.95
N ALA A 43 0.12 2.42 8.74
CA ALA A 43 -0.77 1.65 7.87
C ALA A 43 -2.22 1.66 8.38
N GLU A 44 -2.44 1.51 9.69
CA GLU A 44 -3.76 1.66 10.30
C GLU A 44 -4.35 3.05 10.07
N ALA A 45 -3.56 4.11 10.22
CA ALA A 45 -4.02 5.47 9.96
C ALA A 45 -4.39 5.66 8.48
N TRP A 46 -3.52 5.27 7.55
CA TRP A 46 -3.77 5.40 6.10
C TRP A 46 -4.95 4.57 5.62
N ASN A 47 -5.15 3.37 6.17
CA ASN A 47 -6.29 2.52 5.82
C ASN A 47 -7.63 3.06 6.34
N ASN A 48 -7.62 4.00 7.28
CA ASN A 48 -8.81 4.66 7.80
C ASN A 48 -9.00 6.08 7.24
N ASP A 49 -8.05 6.59 6.46
CA ASP A 49 -8.11 7.92 5.83
C ASP A 49 -8.62 7.78 4.39
N GLN A 50 -9.78 8.38 4.11
CA GLN A 50 -10.38 8.35 2.78
C GLN A 50 -9.51 8.97 1.69
N ALA A 51 -8.57 9.86 2.04
CA ALA A 51 -7.63 10.42 1.07
C ALA A 51 -6.62 9.40 0.52
N PHE A 52 -6.42 8.28 1.22
CA PHE A 52 -5.45 7.23 0.88
C PHE A 52 -6.09 5.89 0.49
N LEU A 53 -7.42 5.79 0.57
CA LEU A 53 -8.14 4.66 0.01
C LEU A 53 -8.31 4.89 -1.49
N ALA A 54 -7.87 3.93 -2.30
CA ALA A 54 -8.14 3.93 -3.72
C ALA A 54 -9.65 3.75 -3.94
N ASP A 55 -10.30 4.69 -4.64
CA ASP A 55 -11.68 4.57 -5.13
C ASP A 55 -11.85 3.41 -6.13
#